data_AF-A0AAD4T418-F1
#
_entry.id   AF-A0AAD4T418-F1
#
_cell.length_a   1.000
_cell.length_b   1.000
_cell.length_c   1.000
_cell.angle_alpha   90.00
_cell.angle_beta   90.00
_cell.angle_gamma   90.00
#
_symmetry.space_group_name_H-M   'P 1'
#
loop_
_entity.id
_entity.type
_entity.pdbx_description
1 polymer ?
#
loop_
_entity_poly.entity_id
_entity_poly.type
_entity_poly.pdbx_seq_one_letter_code
_entity_poly.pdbx_strand_id
1 'polypeptide(L)'
;MTIPKVLKTLKSVLTSDASIRTNYQIANKISEALKTLGCKSLLQPNNFPLLSNLNTDIIHLVVSNPLLKPTTCLDFFNFLNDDNKRFLTPTYEHDLQTYITLSLRLFKDRKFRMAKCLLNHVAIHENLNCPVSVTASLVENLCKDSDTLSEFFDMLFRFYLEQNMFEEAFHVVDHMKNNNLELDTRSITIAVDKLCKNGKLEKAREFMVVGGSKGIKPNIFTYNALINGFIKMGKFDEVNEILELLDNEGLSKNVTTYTLLINKFISEGNIEEAEKVFAEMLDRKIEPDIHVYTSMISGNCRTGNMKRAFALFDELSEKRINPNVHTYAALVNGLCRVGQMDAVKILLKEMQCTGIYLNQVVFNTIMDGYCKKGAVDEASKLFDVMEKKGIKADVFSYNIIACGLCKLNRISEAKTILLSMGGKDVVPNCVSFTILIDIHCKEGNIAEAMRVLRDMEKKGVQPNVVTYNALIDGYCKKGEMKEACEIKDVMEKKRIVPDVYTYTSLMHGNFIVGNVDDGLKLFQEMVARSLSPNLITYSMMISNLSKEGRSDEAFRLYDEMKMVGLVPDDALYTTLVGSLHTEVL
;
A
#
# COMPACT_ATOMS: atom_id res chain seq x y z
N MET A 1 -42.11 26.53 33.73
CA MET A 1 -41.35 27.50 34.56
C MET A 1 -40.70 28.51 33.61
N THR A 2 -40.84 29.82 33.82
CA THR A 2 -40.26 30.82 32.89
C THR A 2 -38.72 30.79 32.91
N ILE A 3 -38.07 31.02 31.76
CA ILE A 3 -36.60 30.98 31.59
C ILE A 3 -35.81 31.71 32.70
N PRO A 4 -36.23 32.91 33.16
CA PRO A 4 -35.53 33.62 34.24
C PRO A 4 -35.68 32.96 35.62
N LYS A 5 -36.79 32.25 35.87
CA LYS A 5 -37.00 31.52 37.14
C LYS A 5 -36.04 30.35 37.27
N VAL A 6 -35.85 29.57 36.20
CA VAL A 6 -34.94 28.41 36.19
C VAL A 6 -33.49 28.87 36.38
N LEU A 7 -33.06 29.94 35.68
CA LEU A 7 -31.73 30.54 35.85
C LEU A 7 -31.52 31.12 37.26
N LYS A 8 -32.54 31.77 37.85
CA LYS A 8 -32.49 32.29 39.22
C LYS A 8 -32.39 31.16 40.25
N THR A 9 -33.10 30.04 40.03
CA THR A 9 -33.02 28.85 40.86
C THR A 9 -31.65 28.18 40.74
N LEU A 10 -31.08 28.06 39.54
CA LEU A 10 -29.72 27.56 39.32
C LEU A 10 -28.66 28.44 40.00
N LYS A 11 -28.78 29.77 39.85
CA LYS A 11 -27.92 30.74 40.54
C LYS A 11 -27.95 30.55 42.05
N SER A 12 -29.15 30.50 42.63
CA SER A 12 -29.33 30.26 44.08
C SER A 12 -28.81 28.92 44.58
N VAL A 13 -28.61 27.94 43.69
CA VAL A 13 -28.14 26.60 44.04
C VAL A 13 -26.62 26.49 43.99
N LEU A 14 -25.99 27.25 43.11
CA LEU A 14 -24.55 27.25 42.87
C LEU A 14 -23.81 28.33 43.68
N THR A 15 -24.50 29.35 44.21
CA THR A 15 -23.90 30.44 45.02
C THR A 15 -24.15 30.34 46.53
N SER A 16 -24.96 29.38 47.01
CA SER A 16 -25.21 29.18 48.44
C SER A 16 -24.25 28.15 49.02
N ASP A 17 -23.66 28.43 50.18
CA ASP A 17 -22.66 27.63 50.92
C ASP A 17 -22.61 26.15 50.54
N ALA A 18 -21.49 25.75 49.94
CA ALA A 18 -21.24 24.43 49.40
C ALA A 18 -21.16 23.31 50.47
N SER A 19 -21.32 23.62 51.76
CA SER A 19 -21.14 22.68 52.87
C SER A 19 -22.39 21.85 53.22
N ILE A 20 -23.57 22.15 52.66
CA ILE A 20 -24.85 21.52 53.09
C ILE A 20 -25.56 20.70 51.98
N ARG A 21 -25.17 20.81 50.70
CA ARG A 21 -25.90 20.15 49.60
C ARG A 21 -25.12 19.00 48.98
N THR A 22 -25.80 17.87 48.75
CA THR A 22 -25.21 16.70 48.11
C THR A 22 -25.05 16.93 46.60
N ASN A 23 -23.97 16.39 46.00
CA ASN A 23 -23.69 16.43 44.55
C ASN A 23 -24.93 16.04 43.69
N TYR A 24 -25.73 15.10 44.18
CA TYR A 24 -26.98 14.65 43.57
C TYR A 24 -28.06 15.73 43.41
N GLN A 25 -28.24 16.60 44.40
CA GLN A 25 -29.23 17.68 44.34
C GLN A 25 -28.84 18.76 43.33
N ILE A 26 -27.54 19.01 43.16
CA ILE A 26 -27.01 19.96 42.19
C ILE A 26 -27.18 19.38 40.77
N ALA A 27 -26.79 18.12 40.56
CA ALA A 27 -26.92 17.43 39.28
C ALA A 27 -28.38 17.34 38.78
N ASN A 28 -29.34 17.06 39.66
CA ASN A 28 -30.75 16.99 39.28
C ASN A 28 -31.33 18.34 38.82
N LYS A 29 -30.95 19.44 39.48
CA LYS A 29 -31.41 20.78 39.09
C LYS A 29 -30.79 21.25 37.77
N ILE A 30 -29.51 20.89 37.53
CA ILE A 30 -28.86 21.11 36.22
C ILE A 30 -29.59 20.31 35.14
N SER A 31 -29.92 19.04 35.42
CA SER A 31 -30.62 18.17 34.48
C SER A 31 -32.03 18.69 34.15
N GLU A 32 -32.78 19.15 35.15
CA GLU A 32 -34.12 19.73 34.95
C GLU A 32 -34.06 21.03 34.12
N ALA A 33 -33.02 21.84 34.33
CA ALA A 33 -32.78 23.04 33.55
C ALA A 33 -32.39 22.73 32.09
N LEU A 34 -31.50 21.77 31.87
CA LEU A 34 -31.13 21.30 30.52
C LEU A 34 -32.36 20.76 29.77
N LYS A 35 -33.26 20.06 30.47
CA LYS A 35 -34.51 19.54 29.90
C LYS A 35 -35.52 20.64 29.53
N THR A 36 -35.56 21.73 30.29
CA THR A 36 -36.56 22.81 30.12
C THR A 36 -36.08 23.95 29.21
N LEU A 37 -34.78 24.22 29.17
CA LEU A 37 -34.17 25.36 28.45
C LEU A 37 -33.42 24.96 27.19
N GLY A 38 -32.90 23.73 27.12
CA GLY A 38 -31.94 23.32 26.10
C GLY A 38 -30.54 23.94 26.29
N CYS A 39 -29.50 23.27 25.77
CA CYS A 39 -28.10 23.67 25.97
C CYS A 39 -27.79 25.10 25.51
N LYS A 40 -28.32 25.54 24.36
CA LYS A 40 -28.03 26.86 23.77
C LYS A 40 -28.47 28.05 24.63
N SER A 41 -29.52 27.89 25.44
CA SER A 41 -30.06 28.96 26.28
C SER A 41 -29.41 28.99 27.67
N LEU A 42 -28.90 27.86 28.15
CA LEU A 42 -28.23 27.73 29.46
C LEU A 42 -26.76 28.17 29.39
N LEU A 43 -26.09 27.84 28.28
CA LEU A 43 -24.64 27.92 28.08
C LEU A 43 -24.19 29.24 27.41
N GLN A 44 -24.78 30.36 27.82
CA GLN A 44 -24.34 31.69 27.36
C GLN A 44 -23.06 32.15 28.09
N PRO A 45 -22.18 32.97 27.45
CA PRO A 45 -20.93 33.47 28.02
C PRO A 45 -21.05 34.12 29.40
N ASN A 46 -22.21 34.72 29.69
CA ASN A 46 -22.50 35.43 30.94
C ASN A 46 -22.81 34.51 32.14
N ASN A 47 -22.96 33.19 31.93
CA ASN A 47 -23.25 32.22 32.99
C ASN A 47 -22.03 31.37 33.41
N PHE A 48 -20.85 31.56 32.80
CA PHE A 48 -19.62 30.81 33.11
C PHE A 48 -19.16 30.81 34.58
N PRO A 49 -19.28 31.91 35.36
CA PRO A 49 -18.84 31.93 36.76
C PRO A 49 -19.64 30.99 37.68
N LEU A 50 -20.78 30.47 37.20
CA LEU A 50 -21.62 29.52 37.94
C LEU A 50 -21.19 28.06 37.73
N LEU A 51 -20.53 27.77 36.61
CA LEU A 51 -20.12 26.43 36.22
C LEU A 51 -18.69 26.09 36.68
N SER A 52 -17.92 27.09 37.14
CA SER A 52 -16.54 26.93 37.64
C SER A 52 -16.43 26.13 38.94
N ASN A 53 -17.56 25.88 39.63
CA ASN A 53 -17.62 25.14 40.90
C ASN A 53 -18.15 23.71 40.76
N LEU A 54 -18.39 23.23 39.54
CA LEU A 54 -18.79 21.84 39.34
C LEU A 54 -17.59 20.93 39.69
N ASN A 55 -17.84 19.82 40.37
CA ASN A 55 -16.90 18.71 40.58
C ASN A 55 -17.22 17.56 39.58
N THR A 56 -16.27 16.64 39.38
CA THR A 56 -16.39 15.54 38.39
C THR A 56 -17.62 14.66 38.66
N ASP A 57 -17.96 14.43 39.93
CA ASP A 57 -19.15 13.68 40.33
C ASP A 57 -20.45 14.31 39.84
N ILE A 58 -20.57 15.64 39.93
CA ILE A 58 -21.77 16.35 39.45
C ILE A 58 -21.87 16.23 37.93
N ILE A 59 -20.75 16.33 37.21
CA ILE A 59 -20.71 16.18 35.74
C ILE A 59 -21.11 14.76 35.35
N HIS A 60 -20.55 13.74 36.00
CA HIS A 60 -20.90 12.33 35.78
C HIS A 60 -22.38 12.07 36.06
N LEU A 61 -22.93 12.59 37.16
CA LEU A 61 -24.35 12.42 37.51
C LEU A 61 -25.30 13.08 36.49
N VAL A 62 -24.93 14.23 35.92
CA VAL A 62 -25.71 14.88 34.86
C VAL A 62 -25.63 14.08 33.55
N VAL A 63 -24.42 13.66 33.16
CA VAL A 63 -24.17 12.85 31.95
C VAL A 63 -24.76 11.45 32.05
N SER A 64 -24.95 10.92 33.27
CA SER A 64 -25.58 9.62 33.52
C SER A 64 -27.10 9.68 33.59
N ASN A 65 -27.70 10.87 33.63
CA ASN A 65 -29.14 11.01 33.86
C ASN A 65 -29.97 10.49 32.67
N PRO A 66 -30.74 9.40 32.84
CA PRO A 66 -31.49 8.76 31.74
C PRO A 66 -32.61 9.64 31.18
N LEU A 67 -33.05 10.67 31.91
CA LEU A 67 -34.11 11.60 31.49
C LEU A 67 -33.65 12.66 30.49
N LEU A 68 -32.33 12.79 30.28
CA LEU A 68 -31.75 13.70 29.29
C LEU A 68 -31.45 12.96 27.98
N LYS A 69 -31.61 13.65 26.84
CA LYS A 69 -31.19 13.11 25.54
C LYS A 69 -29.66 13.04 25.48
N PRO A 70 -29.04 11.96 24.97
CA PRO A 70 -27.59 11.83 24.87
C PRO A 70 -26.91 12.98 24.11
N THR A 71 -27.56 13.54 23.09
CA THR A 71 -27.07 14.73 22.36
C THR A 71 -27.02 15.98 23.24
N THR A 72 -27.99 16.16 24.14
CA THR A 72 -28.00 17.27 25.10
C THR A 72 -26.91 17.10 26.16
N CYS A 73 -26.64 15.87 26.60
CA CYS A 73 -25.51 15.55 27.46
C CYS A 73 -24.17 15.85 26.77
N LEU A 74 -24.05 15.52 25.47
CA LEU A 74 -22.85 15.83 24.69
C LEU A 74 -22.66 17.34 24.46
N ASP A 75 -23.70 18.08 24.14
CA ASP A 75 -23.62 19.54 23.98
C ASP A 75 -23.20 20.22 25.31
N PHE A 76 -23.70 19.71 26.44
CA PHE A 76 -23.28 20.16 27.77
C PHE A 76 -21.81 19.80 28.05
N PHE A 77 -21.41 18.58 27.71
CA PHE A 77 -20.03 18.09 27.89
C PHE A 77 -19.02 18.87 27.03
N ASN A 78 -19.32 19.09 25.74
CA ASN A 78 -18.47 19.82 24.81
C ASN A 78 -18.32 21.29 25.19
N PHE A 79 -19.37 21.93 25.72
CA PHE A 79 -19.28 23.31 26.19
C PHE A 79 -18.31 23.48 27.37
N LEU A 80 -18.19 22.45 28.22
CA LEU A 80 -17.19 22.44 29.29
C LEU A 80 -15.77 22.23 28.75
N ASN A 81 -15.62 21.69 27.53
CA ASN A 81 -14.35 21.37 26.88
C ASN A 81 -13.85 22.44 25.87
N ASP A 82 -14.61 23.52 25.60
CA ASP A 82 -14.23 24.52 24.59
C ASP A 82 -13.05 25.39 25.11
N ASP A 83 -11.86 25.13 24.56
CA ASP A 83 -10.53 25.66 24.92
C ASP A 83 -10.39 27.19 24.78
N ASN A 84 -11.10 27.96 25.59
CA ASN A 84 -10.93 29.42 25.64
C ASN A 84 -10.93 30.04 27.04
N LYS A 85 -10.61 29.27 28.09
CA LYS A 85 -10.34 29.85 29.42
C LYS A 85 -9.13 29.22 30.09
N ARG A 86 -7.95 29.78 29.76
CA ARG A 86 -6.89 30.02 30.74
C ARG A 86 -7.55 30.66 31.97
N PHE A 87 -7.37 30.06 33.15
CA PHE A 87 -6.88 30.68 34.39
C PHE A 87 -7.21 29.75 35.56
N LEU A 88 -6.15 29.41 36.31
CA LEU A 88 -6.07 28.52 37.48
C LEU A 88 -5.77 27.05 37.15
N THR A 89 -4.46 26.74 37.20
CA THR A 89 -3.83 25.48 37.63
C THR A 89 -4.68 24.20 37.62
N PRO A 90 -4.26 23.15 36.88
CA PRO A 90 -5.08 21.96 36.66
C PRO A 90 -5.24 21.17 37.97
N THR A 91 -6.45 21.13 38.51
CA THR A 91 -6.85 20.21 39.60
C THR A 91 -7.98 19.29 39.14
N TYR A 92 -8.01 19.00 37.84
CA TYR A 92 -9.10 18.28 37.20
C TYR A 92 -8.54 17.20 36.28
N GLU A 93 -8.31 16.02 36.84
CA GLU A 93 -8.16 14.78 36.10
C GLU A 93 -9.53 14.41 35.54
N HIS A 94 -9.65 14.39 34.22
CA HIS A 94 -10.86 13.97 33.53
C HIS A 94 -11.17 12.51 33.88
N ASP A 95 -12.36 12.22 34.40
CA ASP A 95 -12.74 10.86 34.75
C ASP A 95 -13.16 10.09 33.49
N LEU A 96 -12.35 9.10 33.13
CA LEU A 96 -12.58 8.07 32.12
C LEU A 96 -14.02 7.55 32.16
N GLN A 97 -14.59 7.40 33.36
CA GLN A 97 -15.96 6.92 33.57
C GLN A 97 -17.00 7.81 32.87
N THR A 98 -16.80 9.12 32.80
CA THR A 98 -17.74 10.05 32.14
C THR A 98 -17.70 9.92 30.63
N TYR A 99 -16.51 9.81 30.04
CA TYR A 99 -16.33 9.59 28.60
C TYR A 99 -16.93 8.26 28.14
N ILE A 100 -16.68 7.20 28.90
CA ILE A 100 -17.23 5.86 28.63
C ILE A 100 -18.76 5.85 28.79
N THR A 101 -19.29 6.48 29.85
CA THR A 101 -20.74 6.58 30.07
C THR A 101 -21.44 7.31 28.92
N LEU A 102 -20.92 8.47 28.49
CA LEU A 102 -21.51 9.23 27.40
C LEU A 102 -21.40 8.50 26.05
N SER A 103 -20.27 7.85 25.79
CA SER A 103 -20.06 7.04 24.59
C SER A 103 -21.06 5.90 24.50
N LEU A 104 -21.29 5.18 25.61
CA LEU A 104 -22.26 4.08 25.69
C LEU A 104 -23.70 4.57 25.53
N ARG A 105 -24.05 5.74 26.08
CA ARG A 105 -25.38 6.34 25.88
C ARG A 105 -25.62 6.79 24.45
N LEU A 106 -24.62 7.40 23.80
CA LEU A 106 -24.67 7.78 22.38
C LEU A 106 -24.74 6.55 21.48
N PHE A 107 -24.07 5.46 21.86
CA PHE A 107 -24.15 4.18 21.17
C PHE A 107 -25.57 3.61 21.21
N LYS A 108 -26.19 3.54 22.40
CA LYS A 108 -27.58 3.10 22.58
C LYS A 108 -28.59 3.93 21.75
N ASP A 109 -28.31 5.21 21.51
CA ASP A 109 -29.12 6.10 20.66
C ASP A 109 -28.75 6.04 19.15
N ARG A 110 -27.95 5.04 18.74
CA ARG A 110 -27.47 4.83 17.36
C ARG A 110 -26.66 6.00 16.79
N LYS A 111 -26.05 6.82 17.65
CA LYS A 111 -25.17 7.96 17.28
C LYS A 111 -23.70 7.52 17.21
N PHE A 112 -23.41 6.47 16.42
CA PHE A 112 -22.09 5.83 16.34
C PHE A 112 -20.93 6.79 16.05
N ARG A 113 -21.13 7.75 15.13
CA ARG A 113 -20.10 8.76 14.79
C ARG A 113 -19.69 9.62 15.98
N MET A 114 -20.66 9.99 16.82
CA MET A 114 -20.42 10.87 17.97
C MET A 114 -19.77 10.08 19.11
N ALA A 115 -20.22 8.85 19.36
CA ALA A 115 -19.59 7.94 20.31
C ALA A 115 -18.11 7.67 19.95
N LYS A 116 -17.82 7.43 18.67
CA LYS A 116 -16.46 7.23 18.17
C LYS A 116 -15.56 8.44 18.35
N CYS A 117 -16.10 9.65 18.19
CA CYS A 117 -15.35 10.89 18.41
C CYS A 117 -14.88 10.99 19.88
N LEU A 118 -15.74 10.66 20.83
CA LEU A 118 -15.38 10.65 22.26
C LEU A 118 -14.34 9.57 22.59
N LEU A 119 -14.48 8.37 22.04
CA LEU A 119 -13.47 7.30 22.20
C LEU A 119 -12.12 7.71 21.61
N ASN A 120 -12.10 8.51 20.55
CA ASN A 120 -10.87 9.07 20.00
C ASN A 120 -10.16 10.03 20.95
N HIS A 121 -10.90 10.87 21.67
CA HIS A 121 -10.33 11.69 22.72
C HIS A 121 -9.73 10.84 23.85
N VAL A 122 -10.41 9.76 24.27
CA VAL A 122 -9.88 8.83 25.29
C VAL A 122 -8.57 8.17 24.84
N ALA A 123 -8.46 7.77 23.57
CA ALA A 123 -7.28 7.09 23.04
C ALA A 123 -6.06 8.00 22.84
N ILE A 124 -6.26 9.29 22.57
CA ILE A 124 -5.16 10.24 22.25
C ILE A 124 -4.60 10.93 23.50
N HIS A 125 -5.42 11.19 24.52
CA HIS A 125 -4.98 11.93 25.71
C HIS A 125 -4.23 11.03 26.70
N GLU A 126 -2.97 11.36 27.01
CA GLU A 126 -2.07 10.58 27.89
C GLU A 126 -2.67 10.25 29.26
N ASN A 127 -3.51 11.13 29.83
CA ASN A 127 -4.15 10.92 31.15
C ASN A 127 -5.41 10.06 31.10
N LEU A 128 -6.00 9.86 29.91
CA LEU A 128 -7.23 9.08 29.70
C LEU A 128 -6.96 7.74 29.02
N ASN A 129 -5.77 7.58 28.42
CA ASN A 129 -5.35 6.34 27.80
C ASN A 129 -5.11 5.26 28.87
N CYS A 130 -6.12 4.44 29.10
CA CYS A 130 -6.12 3.38 30.10
C CYS A 130 -6.17 2.00 29.43
N PRO A 131 -5.67 0.95 30.11
CA PRO A 131 -5.83 -0.42 29.65
C PRO A 131 -7.29 -0.77 29.38
N VAL A 132 -7.53 -1.58 28.35
CA VAL A 132 -8.88 -2.04 27.97
C VAL A 132 -9.62 -2.69 29.14
N SER A 133 -8.92 -3.37 30.05
CA SER A 133 -9.50 -3.95 31.28
C SER A 133 -10.23 -2.93 32.16
N VAL A 134 -9.70 -1.71 32.27
CA VAL A 134 -10.33 -0.62 33.03
C VAL A 134 -11.56 -0.11 32.28
N THR A 135 -11.45 0.14 30.98
CA THR A 135 -12.62 0.56 30.17
C THR A 135 -13.73 -0.47 30.22
N ALA A 136 -13.38 -1.75 30.22
CA ALA A 136 -14.33 -2.83 30.12
C ALA A 136 -15.10 -3.03 31.43
N SER A 137 -14.42 -3.03 32.58
CA SER A 137 -15.08 -3.05 33.89
C SER A 137 -16.05 -1.88 34.09
N LEU A 138 -15.72 -0.69 33.58
CA LEU A 138 -16.62 0.47 33.60
C LEU A 138 -17.85 0.26 32.72
N VAL A 139 -17.67 -0.27 31.50
CA VAL A 139 -18.78 -0.56 30.58
C VAL A 139 -19.72 -1.63 31.15
N GLU A 140 -19.18 -2.71 31.73
CA GLU A 140 -19.94 -3.80 32.38
C GLU A 140 -20.74 -3.30 33.60
N ASN A 141 -20.17 -2.40 34.40
CA ASN A 141 -20.88 -1.77 35.52
C ASN A 141 -22.06 -0.90 35.05
N LEU A 142 -21.95 -0.28 33.88
CA LEU A 142 -22.94 0.64 33.32
C LEU A 142 -24.02 -0.05 32.48
N CYS A 143 -23.76 -1.24 31.95
CA CYS A 143 -24.67 -1.98 31.09
C CYS A 143 -24.56 -3.48 31.34
N LYS A 144 -25.70 -4.10 31.66
CA LYS A 144 -25.82 -5.55 31.91
C LYS A 144 -26.40 -6.33 30.72
N ASP A 145 -26.78 -5.61 29.65
CA ASP A 145 -27.35 -6.22 28.44
C ASP A 145 -26.22 -6.80 27.58
N SER A 146 -26.21 -8.12 27.44
CA SER A 146 -25.14 -8.86 26.75
C SER A 146 -24.99 -8.45 25.28
N ASP A 147 -26.10 -8.22 24.59
CA ASP A 147 -26.10 -7.86 23.16
C ASP A 147 -25.51 -6.46 22.95
N THR A 148 -25.96 -5.47 23.74
CA THR A 148 -25.41 -4.10 23.67
C THR A 148 -23.93 -4.07 24.04
N LEU A 149 -23.49 -4.90 25.00
CA LEU A 149 -22.07 -5.03 25.35
C LEU A 149 -21.27 -5.58 24.16
N SER A 150 -21.75 -6.64 23.51
CA SER A 150 -21.09 -7.23 22.33
C SER A 150 -20.95 -6.21 21.21
N GLU A 151 -22.03 -5.49 20.87
CA GLU A 151 -21.99 -4.50 19.78
C GLU A 151 -21.09 -3.29 20.13
N PHE A 152 -21.03 -2.87 21.41
CA PHE A 152 -20.19 -1.76 21.84
C PHE A 152 -18.70 -2.13 21.80
N PHE A 153 -18.32 -3.31 22.30
CA PHE A 153 -16.94 -3.78 22.24
C PHE A 153 -16.50 -4.08 20.79
N ASP A 154 -17.40 -4.55 19.92
CA ASP A 154 -17.14 -4.68 18.49
C ASP A 154 -16.88 -3.31 17.82
N MET A 155 -17.61 -2.26 18.22
CA MET A 155 -17.36 -0.89 17.78
C MET A 155 -16.02 -0.35 18.29
N LEU A 156 -15.66 -0.65 19.54
CA LEU A 156 -14.38 -0.29 20.14
C LEU A 156 -13.19 -1.00 19.44
N PHE A 157 -13.33 -2.29 19.15
CA PHE A 157 -12.36 -3.07 18.39
C PHE A 157 -12.10 -2.46 17.01
N ARG A 158 -13.17 -2.17 16.25
CA ARG A 158 -13.04 -1.49 14.95
C ARG A 158 -12.40 -0.10 15.06
N PHE A 159 -12.71 0.65 16.11
CA PHE A 159 -12.10 1.95 16.36
C PHE A 159 -10.58 1.83 16.54
N TYR A 160 -10.09 0.92 17.40
CA TYR A 160 -8.64 0.73 17.59
C TYR A 160 -7.94 0.25 16.33
N LEU A 161 -8.56 -0.64 15.55
CA LEU A 161 -8.02 -1.08 14.24
C LEU A 161 -7.84 0.07 13.25
N GLU A 162 -8.78 1.02 13.20
CA GLU A 162 -8.68 2.18 12.33
C GLU A 162 -7.53 3.12 12.71
N GLN A 163 -7.29 3.27 14.01
CA GLN A 163 -6.15 4.05 14.55
C GLN A 163 -4.80 3.31 14.44
N ASN A 164 -4.78 2.07 13.92
CA ASN A 164 -3.60 1.18 13.91
C ASN A 164 -3.08 0.81 15.32
N MET A 165 -3.93 0.91 16.35
CA MET A 165 -3.65 0.52 17.74
C MET A 165 -3.96 -0.96 17.93
N PHE A 166 -3.07 -1.82 17.41
CA PHE A 166 -3.34 -3.26 17.29
C PHE A 166 -3.30 -4.00 18.64
N GLU A 167 -2.44 -3.60 19.59
CA GLU A 167 -2.33 -4.27 20.89
C GLU A 167 -3.62 -4.06 21.72
N GLU A 168 -4.12 -2.82 21.73
CA GLU A 168 -5.37 -2.44 22.36
C GLU A 168 -6.55 -3.15 21.70
N ALA A 169 -6.55 -3.27 20.36
CA ALA A 169 -7.54 -4.05 19.65
C ALA A 169 -7.55 -5.54 20.09
N PHE A 170 -6.38 -6.17 20.25
CA PHE A 170 -6.31 -7.55 20.74
C PHE A 170 -6.72 -7.69 22.20
N HIS A 171 -6.43 -6.71 23.05
CA HIS A 171 -6.95 -6.70 24.42
C HIS A 171 -8.48 -6.63 24.48
N VAL A 172 -9.14 -5.92 23.54
CA VAL A 172 -10.61 -5.96 23.42
C VAL A 172 -11.09 -7.36 23.06
N VAL A 173 -10.41 -8.04 22.14
CA VAL A 173 -10.73 -9.42 21.75
C VAL A 173 -10.60 -10.37 22.94
N ASP A 174 -9.49 -10.31 23.68
CA ASP A 174 -9.26 -11.15 24.86
C ASP A 174 -10.33 -10.91 25.94
N HIS A 175 -10.72 -9.65 26.14
CA HIS A 175 -11.77 -9.29 27.08
C HIS A 175 -13.15 -9.82 26.64
N MET A 176 -13.54 -9.59 25.38
CA MET A 176 -14.80 -10.11 24.83
C MET A 176 -14.86 -11.63 24.98
N LYS A 177 -13.75 -12.32 24.71
CA LYS A 177 -13.64 -13.76 24.85
C LYS A 177 -13.81 -14.23 26.30
N ASN A 178 -13.12 -13.60 27.26
CA ASN A 178 -13.21 -13.98 28.67
C ASN A 178 -14.63 -13.85 29.25
N ASN A 179 -15.47 -13.02 28.63
CA ASN A 179 -16.88 -12.80 28.98
C ASN A 179 -17.87 -13.51 28.05
N ASN A 180 -17.43 -14.42 27.17
CA ASN A 180 -18.27 -15.12 26.18
C ASN A 180 -19.07 -14.19 25.25
N LEU A 181 -18.53 -13.02 24.91
CA LEU A 181 -19.10 -12.09 23.93
C LEU A 181 -18.57 -12.43 22.52
N GLU A 182 -19.42 -12.32 21.51
CA GLU A 182 -19.06 -12.65 20.12
C GLU A 182 -18.65 -11.40 19.32
N LEU A 183 -17.57 -11.52 18.56
CA LEU A 183 -17.15 -10.52 17.58
C LEU A 183 -17.93 -10.69 16.28
N ASP A 184 -18.30 -9.57 15.66
CA ASP A 184 -18.96 -9.59 14.36
C ASP A 184 -18.00 -10.15 13.30
N THR A 185 -18.50 -11.07 12.47
CA THR A 185 -17.70 -11.72 11.42
C THR A 185 -17.07 -10.71 10.47
N ARG A 186 -17.77 -9.59 10.20
CA ARG A 186 -17.23 -8.50 9.39
C ARG A 186 -16.05 -7.79 10.06
N SER A 187 -16.11 -7.59 11.38
CA SER A 187 -15.02 -6.96 12.14
C SER A 187 -13.76 -7.83 12.12
N ILE A 188 -13.92 -9.16 12.18
CA ILE A 188 -12.84 -10.13 12.03
C ILE A 188 -12.19 -10.02 10.63
N THR A 189 -12.99 -9.98 9.55
CA THR A 189 -12.46 -9.80 8.18
C THR A 189 -11.71 -8.47 8.03
N ILE A 190 -12.23 -7.37 8.58
CA ILE A 190 -11.58 -6.05 8.55
C ILE A 190 -10.25 -6.09 9.32
N ALA A 191 -10.20 -6.74 10.47
CA ALA A 191 -8.99 -6.89 11.27
C ALA A 191 -7.87 -7.58 10.50
N VAL A 192 -8.20 -8.71 9.86
CA VAL A 192 -7.25 -9.48 9.05
C VAL A 192 -6.77 -8.67 7.84
N ASP A 193 -7.67 -8.07 7.07
CA ASP A 193 -7.30 -7.24 5.91
C ASP A 193 -6.40 -6.05 6.31
N LYS A 194 -6.69 -5.41 7.45
CA LYS A 194 -5.89 -4.30 7.98
C LYS A 194 -4.50 -4.76 8.44
N LEU A 195 -4.40 -5.86 9.19
CA LEU A 195 -3.13 -6.43 9.62
C LEU A 195 -2.26 -6.81 8.41
N CYS A 196 -2.85 -7.44 7.39
CA CYS A 196 -2.17 -7.77 6.14
C CYS A 196 -1.67 -6.53 5.40
N LYS A 197 -2.48 -5.48 5.27
CA LYS A 197 -2.08 -4.21 4.63
C LYS A 197 -0.95 -3.49 5.36
N ASN A 198 -0.86 -3.65 6.67
CA ASN A 198 0.21 -3.09 7.50
C ASN A 198 1.43 -4.02 7.62
N GLY A 199 1.49 -5.12 6.86
CA GLY A 199 2.62 -6.05 6.83
C GLY A 199 2.74 -6.97 8.06
N LYS A 200 1.75 -6.97 8.97
CA LYS A 200 1.74 -7.79 10.19
C LYS A 200 1.10 -9.17 9.95
N LEU A 201 1.65 -9.91 9.00
CA LEU A 201 1.07 -11.19 8.54
C LEU A 201 1.04 -12.28 9.62
N GLU A 202 2.10 -12.41 10.43
CA GLU A 202 2.16 -13.41 11.50
C GLU A 202 1.07 -13.17 12.55
N LYS A 203 0.83 -11.90 12.91
CA LYS A 203 -0.25 -11.53 13.84
C LYS A 203 -1.63 -11.79 13.23
N ALA A 204 -1.80 -11.61 11.92
CA ALA A 204 -3.05 -11.95 11.24
C ALA A 204 -3.32 -13.46 11.24
N ARG A 205 -2.27 -14.27 11.03
CA ARG A 205 -2.32 -15.74 11.09
C ARG A 205 -2.62 -16.22 12.50
N GLU A 206 -1.91 -15.69 13.49
CA GLU A 206 -2.15 -15.99 14.91
C GLU A 206 -3.59 -15.65 15.30
N PHE A 207 -4.07 -14.46 14.96
CA PHE A 207 -5.45 -14.04 15.22
C PHE A 207 -6.48 -15.01 14.63
N MET A 208 -6.21 -15.61 13.47
CA MET A 208 -7.06 -16.61 12.83
C MET A 208 -7.01 -17.98 13.52
N VAL A 209 -5.81 -18.53 13.74
CA VAL A 209 -5.61 -19.88 14.33
C VAL A 209 -6.02 -19.90 15.80
N VAL A 210 -5.59 -18.88 16.55
CA VAL A 210 -5.94 -18.70 17.96
C VAL A 210 -7.41 -18.34 18.10
N GLY A 211 -7.99 -17.62 17.13
CA GLY A 211 -9.42 -17.35 17.07
C GLY A 211 -10.29 -18.60 16.89
N GLY A 212 -9.92 -19.50 15.96
CA GLY A 212 -10.67 -20.73 15.67
C GLY A 212 -10.79 -21.69 16.86
N SER A 213 -9.72 -21.84 17.65
CA SER A 213 -9.72 -22.64 18.90
C SER A 213 -10.47 -21.99 20.07
N LYS A 214 -10.87 -20.72 19.93
CA LYS A 214 -11.35 -19.86 21.03
C LYS A 214 -12.75 -19.26 20.79
N GLY A 215 -13.49 -19.72 19.78
CA GLY A 215 -14.88 -19.34 19.53
C GLY A 215 -15.09 -18.25 18.46
N ILE A 216 -14.02 -17.72 17.86
CA ILE A 216 -14.13 -16.87 16.66
C ILE A 216 -14.29 -17.80 15.46
N LYS A 217 -15.41 -17.73 14.75
CA LYS A 217 -15.64 -18.50 13.52
C LYS A 217 -15.26 -17.67 12.31
N PRO A 218 -14.09 -17.88 11.70
CA PRO A 218 -13.76 -17.20 10.47
C PRO A 218 -14.69 -17.69 9.36
N ASN A 219 -14.96 -16.81 8.40
CA ASN A 219 -15.65 -17.20 7.18
C ASN A 219 -14.65 -17.22 6.01
N ILE A 220 -15.12 -17.65 4.86
CA ILE A 220 -14.31 -17.68 3.64
C ILE A 220 -13.73 -16.32 3.25
N PHE A 221 -14.39 -15.20 3.57
CA PHE A 221 -13.87 -13.87 3.28
C PHE A 221 -12.67 -13.52 4.13
N THR A 222 -12.65 -13.95 5.39
CA THR A 222 -11.50 -13.78 6.29
C THR A 222 -10.30 -14.59 5.81
N TYR A 223 -10.51 -15.85 5.39
CA TYR A 223 -9.46 -16.66 4.77
C TYR A 223 -8.96 -16.03 3.46
N ASN A 224 -9.85 -15.56 2.59
CA ASN A 224 -9.48 -14.90 1.33
C ASN A 224 -8.68 -13.61 1.58
N ALA A 225 -9.00 -12.82 2.62
CA ALA A 225 -8.23 -11.65 3.00
C ALA A 225 -6.80 -12.02 3.44
N LEU A 226 -6.68 -13.08 4.25
CA LEU A 226 -5.38 -13.59 4.70
C LEU A 226 -4.54 -14.10 3.51
N ILE A 227 -5.12 -14.97 2.67
CA ILE A 227 -4.48 -15.51 1.45
C ILE A 227 -3.97 -14.38 0.55
N ASN A 228 -4.82 -13.37 0.27
CA ASN A 228 -4.43 -12.21 -0.53
C ASN A 228 -3.28 -11.41 0.11
N GLY A 229 -3.26 -11.32 1.45
CA GLY A 229 -2.18 -10.70 2.20
C GLY A 229 -0.84 -11.41 2.01
N PHE A 230 -0.82 -12.74 2.16
CA PHE A 230 0.39 -13.55 1.97
C PHE A 230 0.86 -13.56 0.50
N ILE A 231 -0.05 -13.64 -0.47
CA ILE A 231 0.27 -13.56 -1.91
C ILE A 231 0.98 -12.25 -2.24
N LYS A 232 0.46 -11.10 -1.76
CA LYS A 232 1.05 -9.78 -2.05
C LYS A 232 2.47 -9.61 -1.50
N MET A 233 2.82 -10.32 -0.43
CA MET A 233 4.14 -10.29 0.19
C MET A 233 5.07 -11.40 -0.35
N GLY A 234 4.61 -12.22 -1.30
CA GLY A 234 5.40 -13.30 -1.91
C GLY A 234 5.66 -14.49 -0.98
N LYS A 235 4.91 -14.63 0.13
CA LYS A 235 5.03 -15.73 1.08
C LYS A 235 4.10 -16.88 0.66
N PHE A 236 4.52 -17.69 -0.30
CA PHE A 236 3.66 -18.66 -0.97
C PHE A 236 3.48 -19.99 -0.24
N ASP A 237 4.45 -20.40 0.58
CA ASP A 237 4.38 -21.64 1.37
C ASP A 237 3.24 -21.57 2.41
N GLU A 238 3.15 -20.45 3.11
CA GLU A 238 2.10 -20.14 4.09
C GLU A 238 0.68 -20.18 3.47
N VAL A 239 0.55 -19.85 2.18
CA VAL A 239 -0.76 -19.90 1.50
C VAL A 239 -1.28 -21.35 1.43
N ASN A 240 -0.40 -22.33 1.24
CA ASN A 240 -0.81 -23.74 1.16
C ASN A 240 -1.29 -24.24 2.54
N GLU A 241 -0.59 -23.90 3.62
CA GLU A 241 -1.03 -24.23 4.98
C GLU A 241 -2.41 -23.63 5.30
N ILE A 242 -2.66 -22.37 4.87
CA ILE A 242 -3.96 -21.72 5.07
C ILE A 242 -5.07 -22.44 4.29
N LEU A 243 -4.78 -22.99 3.12
CA LEU A 243 -5.76 -23.77 2.34
C LEU A 243 -6.07 -25.11 3.00
N GLU A 244 -5.07 -25.79 3.57
CA GLU A 244 -5.29 -27.00 4.36
C GLU A 244 -6.16 -26.72 5.58
N LEU A 245 -5.95 -25.58 6.26
CA LEU A 245 -6.82 -25.14 7.35
C LEU A 245 -8.26 -24.87 6.88
N LEU A 246 -8.44 -24.22 5.72
CA LEU A 246 -9.75 -23.96 5.13
C LEU A 246 -10.50 -25.27 4.79
N ASP A 247 -9.79 -26.26 4.23
CA ASP A 247 -10.35 -27.56 3.90
C ASP A 247 -10.69 -28.38 5.18
N ASN A 248 -9.84 -28.31 6.22
CA ASN A 248 -10.08 -28.94 7.52
C ASN A 248 -11.29 -28.37 8.27
N GLU A 249 -11.55 -27.07 8.14
CA GLU A 249 -12.76 -26.43 8.69
C GLU A 249 -14.03 -26.70 7.87
N GLY A 250 -13.92 -27.41 6.74
CA GLY A 250 -15.05 -27.77 5.88
C GLY A 250 -15.67 -26.58 5.14
N LEU A 251 -14.93 -25.47 5.01
CA LEU A 251 -15.39 -24.30 4.26
C LEU A 251 -15.18 -24.53 2.75
N SER A 252 -16.25 -24.43 1.95
CA SER A 252 -16.14 -24.62 0.51
C SER A 252 -15.50 -23.42 -0.18
N LYS A 253 -14.39 -23.64 -0.89
CA LYS A 253 -13.71 -22.64 -1.75
C LYS A 253 -14.73 -21.98 -2.70
N ASN A 254 -14.68 -20.66 -2.81
CA ASN A 254 -15.54 -19.86 -3.70
C ASN A 254 -14.74 -19.27 -4.86
N VAL A 255 -15.43 -18.61 -5.79
CA VAL A 255 -14.81 -17.96 -6.97
C VAL A 255 -13.61 -17.09 -6.56
N THR A 256 -13.74 -16.28 -5.51
CA THR A 256 -12.65 -15.42 -5.03
C THR A 256 -11.44 -16.21 -4.55
N THR A 257 -11.64 -17.34 -3.86
CA THR A 257 -10.53 -18.21 -3.44
C THR A 257 -9.78 -18.73 -4.66
N TYR A 258 -10.48 -19.25 -5.68
CA TYR A 258 -9.84 -19.71 -6.93
C TYR A 258 -9.13 -18.59 -7.67
N THR A 259 -9.73 -17.39 -7.77
CA THR A 259 -9.06 -16.22 -8.37
C THR A 259 -7.75 -15.88 -7.66
N LEU A 260 -7.71 -15.96 -6.32
CA LEU A 260 -6.49 -15.73 -5.55
C LEU A 260 -5.43 -16.81 -5.82
N LEU A 261 -5.82 -18.08 -5.86
CA LEU A 261 -4.90 -19.20 -6.16
C LEU A 261 -4.33 -19.13 -7.58
N ILE A 262 -5.17 -18.82 -8.56
CA ILE A 262 -4.72 -18.61 -9.94
C ILE A 262 -3.72 -17.43 -9.99
N ASN A 263 -4.03 -16.32 -9.32
CA ASN A 263 -3.13 -15.17 -9.26
C ASN A 263 -1.81 -15.48 -8.53
N LYS A 264 -1.83 -16.32 -7.49
CA LYS A 264 -0.65 -16.82 -6.78
C LYS A 264 0.29 -17.51 -7.77
N PHE A 265 -0.17 -18.57 -8.43
CA PHE A 265 0.65 -19.34 -9.38
C PHE A 265 1.10 -18.52 -10.59
N ILE A 266 0.25 -17.62 -11.10
CA ILE A 266 0.64 -16.68 -12.16
C ILE A 266 1.74 -15.73 -11.69
N SER A 267 1.72 -15.29 -10.44
CA SER A 267 2.76 -14.41 -9.88
C SER A 267 4.10 -15.11 -9.66
N GLU A 268 4.08 -16.42 -9.38
CA GLU A 268 5.25 -17.30 -9.33
C GLU A 268 5.80 -17.65 -10.73
N GLY A 269 5.02 -17.39 -11.80
CA GLY A 269 5.35 -17.78 -13.16
C GLY A 269 4.98 -19.22 -13.52
N ASN A 270 4.33 -19.96 -12.63
CA ASN A 270 3.89 -21.33 -12.84
C ASN A 270 2.49 -21.39 -13.46
N ILE A 271 2.41 -21.23 -14.78
CA ILE A 271 1.12 -21.24 -15.50
C ILE A 271 0.46 -22.63 -15.55
N GLU A 272 1.25 -23.70 -15.46
CA GLU A 272 0.74 -25.08 -15.49
C GLU A 272 -0.10 -25.40 -14.27
N GLU A 273 0.37 -25.03 -13.07
CA GLU A 273 -0.41 -25.17 -11.84
C GLU A 273 -1.64 -24.25 -11.84
N ALA A 274 -1.55 -23.04 -12.42
CA ALA A 274 -2.71 -22.17 -12.58
C ALA A 274 -3.81 -22.80 -13.46
N GLU A 275 -3.44 -23.49 -14.55
CA GLU A 275 -4.40 -24.23 -15.39
C GLU A 275 -5.00 -25.44 -14.64
N LYS A 276 -4.23 -26.14 -13.80
CA LYS A 276 -4.77 -27.22 -12.95
C LYS A 276 -5.82 -26.70 -11.96
N VAL A 277 -5.54 -25.58 -11.29
CA VAL A 277 -6.48 -24.92 -10.37
C VAL A 277 -7.74 -24.44 -11.11
N PHE A 278 -7.59 -23.92 -12.33
CA PHE A 278 -8.72 -23.55 -13.18
C PHE A 278 -9.57 -24.76 -13.60
N ALA A 279 -8.94 -25.88 -13.95
CA ALA A 279 -9.64 -27.13 -14.25
C ALA A 279 -10.38 -27.68 -13.02
N GLU A 280 -9.75 -27.67 -11.83
CA GLU A 280 -10.39 -28.08 -10.58
C GLU A 280 -11.64 -27.24 -10.27
N MET A 281 -11.59 -25.93 -10.52
CA MET A 281 -12.74 -25.04 -10.34
C MET A 281 -13.93 -25.46 -11.23
N LEU A 282 -13.65 -25.82 -12.49
CA LEU A 282 -14.65 -26.28 -13.45
C LEU A 282 -15.21 -27.67 -13.08
N ASP A 283 -14.37 -28.59 -12.64
CA ASP A 283 -14.77 -29.94 -12.20
C ASP A 283 -15.69 -29.90 -10.98
N ARG A 284 -15.43 -28.94 -10.08
CA ARG A 284 -16.29 -28.65 -8.91
C ARG A 284 -17.55 -27.86 -9.27
N LYS A 285 -17.80 -27.57 -10.56
CA LYS A 285 -18.95 -26.80 -11.08
C LYS A 285 -19.08 -25.39 -10.51
N ILE A 286 -17.96 -24.76 -10.17
CA ILE A 286 -17.94 -23.36 -9.75
C ILE A 286 -17.73 -22.52 -11.01
N GLU A 287 -18.72 -21.71 -11.38
CA GLU A 287 -18.66 -20.91 -12.61
C GLU A 287 -17.60 -19.79 -12.51
N PRO A 288 -16.62 -19.75 -13.43
CA PRO A 288 -15.65 -18.66 -13.47
C PRO A 288 -16.30 -17.33 -13.84
N ASP A 289 -15.96 -16.29 -13.10
CA ASP A 289 -16.37 -14.93 -13.42
C ASP A 289 -15.36 -14.25 -14.37
N ILE A 290 -15.65 -13.00 -14.73
CA ILE A 290 -14.77 -12.16 -15.55
C ILE A 290 -13.37 -12.00 -14.94
N HIS A 291 -13.23 -12.04 -13.62
CA HIS A 291 -11.94 -11.88 -12.94
C HIS A 291 -11.07 -13.12 -13.10
N VAL A 292 -11.64 -14.32 -12.96
CA VAL A 292 -10.92 -15.58 -13.19
C VAL A 292 -10.40 -15.64 -14.63
N TYR A 293 -11.27 -15.39 -15.63
CA TYR A 293 -10.84 -15.38 -17.03
C TYR A 293 -9.79 -14.32 -17.30
N THR A 294 -9.96 -13.10 -16.78
CA THR A 294 -8.97 -12.02 -16.96
C THR A 294 -7.62 -12.38 -16.35
N SER A 295 -7.60 -13.03 -15.17
CA SER A 295 -6.39 -13.55 -14.56
C SER A 295 -5.72 -14.61 -15.42
N MET A 296 -6.45 -15.63 -15.87
CA MET A 296 -5.91 -16.70 -16.73
C MET A 296 -5.39 -16.17 -18.07
N ILE A 297 -6.11 -15.25 -18.70
CA ILE A 297 -5.68 -14.56 -19.93
C ILE A 297 -4.41 -13.76 -19.66
N SER A 298 -4.37 -12.98 -18.57
CA SER A 298 -3.17 -12.20 -18.20
C SER A 298 -1.95 -13.08 -17.95
N GLY A 299 -2.13 -14.21 -17.26
CA GLY A 299 -1.07 -15.19 -17.01
C GLY A 299 -0.52 -15.78 -18.31
N ASN A 300 -1.39 -16.29 -19.17
CA ASN A 300 -1.00 -16.84 -20.47
C ASN A 300 -0.34 -15.78 -21.39
N CYS A 301 -0.80 -14.52 -21.35
CA CYS A 301 -0.17 -13.42 -22.07
C CYS A 301 1.24 -13.09 -21.54
N ARG A 302 1.48 -13.24 -20.22
CA ARG A 302 2.81 -12.99 -19.62
C ARG A 302 3.83 -14.05 -20.00
N THR A 303 3.41 -15.31 -20.11
CA THR A 303 4.24 -16.44 -20.54
C THR A 303 4.38 -16.55 -22.07
N GLY A 304 3.64 -15.74 -22.83
CA GLY A 304 3.69 -15.72 -24.30
C GLY A 304 2.79 -16.77 -24.97
N ASN A 305 2.00 -17.54 -24.21
CA ASN A 305 1.05 -18.51 -24.74
C ASN A 305 -0.22 -17.83 -25.27
N MET A 306 -0.08 -17.07 -26.36
CA MET A 306 -1.19 -16.30 -26.93
C MET A 306 -2.32 -17.18 -27.47
N LYS A 307 -2.01 -18.40 -27.95
CA LYS A 307 -3.03 -19.34 -28.44
C LYS A 307 -4.04 -19.69 -27.35
N ARG A 308 -3.56 -20.05 -26.16
CA ARG A 308 -4.43 -20.34 -25.02
C ARG A 308 -5.15 -19.10 -24.51
N ALA A 309 -4.48 -17.94 -24.50
CA ALA A 309 -5.09 -16.68 -24.10
C ALA A 309 -6.30 -16.31 -24.97
N PHE A 310 -6.22 -16.49 -26.29
CA PHE A 310 -7.37 -16.30 -27.19
C PHE A 310 -8.43 -17.37 -27.04
N ALA A 311 -8.07 -18.64 -26.87
CA ALA A 311 -9.05 -19.69 -26.60
C ALA A 311 -9.89 -19.39 -25.33
N LEU A 312 -9.27 -18.86 -24.28
CA LEU A 312 -9.98 -18.42 -23.07
C LEU A 312 -10.85 -17.18 -23.31
N PHE A 313 -10.45 -16.28 -24.20
CA PHE A 313 -11.25 -15.11 -24.59
C PHE A 313 -12.47 -15.50 -25.43
N ASP A 314 -12.31 -16.47 -26.32
CA ASP A 314 -13.39 -17.06 -27.11
C ASP A 314 -14.37 -17.81 -26.19
N GLU A 315 -13.87 -18.63 -25.26
CA GLU A 315 -14.70 -19.33 -24.25
C GLU A 315 -15.51 -18.35 -23.38
N LEU A 316 -14.89 -17.24 -22.95
CA LEU A 316 -15.55 -16.17 -22.23
C LEU A 316 -16.70 -15.54 -23.04
N SER A 317 -16.48 -15.35 -24.35
CA SER A 317 -17.47 -14.80 -25.27
C SER A 317 -18.62 -15.77 -25.53
N GLU A 318 -18.33 -17.06 -25.70
CA GLU A 318 -19.32 -18.14 -25.83
C GLU A 318 -20.22 -18.25 -24.60
N LYS A 319 -19.63 -18.09 -23.41
CA LYS A 319 -20.35 -18.06 -22.12
C LYS A 319 -21.12 -16.76 -21.87
N ARG A 320 -21.10 -15.80 -22.81
CA ARG A 320 -21.76 -14.49 -22.71
C ARG A 320 -21.32 -13.66 -21.50
N ILE A 321 -20.09 -13.89 -21.03
CA ILE A 321 -19.46 -13.06 -20.00
C ILE A 321 -18.79 -11.91 -20.74
N ASN A 322 -19.24 -10.67 -20.51
CA ASN A 322 -18.71 -9.53 -21.25
C ASN A 322 -17.25 -9.24 -20.85
N PRO A 323 -16.29 -9.25 -21.81
CA PRO A 323 -14.92 -8.87 -21.50
C PRO A 323 -14.88 -7.40 -21.04
N ASN A 324 -13.99 -7.10 -20.10
CA ASN A 324 -13.83 -5.74 -19.58
C ASN A 324 -12.54 -5.10 -20.10
N VAL A 325 -12.31 -3.83 -19.74
CA VAL A 325 -11.11 -3.08 -20.14
C VAL A 325 -9.82 -3.82 -19.74
N HIS A 326 -9.80 -4.51 -18.60
CA HIS A 326 -8.63 -5.24 -18.13
C HIS A 326 -8.36 -6.51 -18.96
N THR A 327 -9.40 -7.21 -19.42
CA THR A 327 -9.28 -8.37 -20.32
C THR A 327 -8.61 -7.96 -21.63
N TYR A 328 -9.13 -6.90 -22.27
CA TYR A 328 -8.56 -6.36 -23.49
C TYR A 328 -7.13 -5.84 -23.27
N ALA A 329 -6.87 -5.11 -22.18
CA ALA A 329 -5.52 -4.62 -21.86
C ALA A 329 -4.51 -5.76 -21.67
N ALA A 330 -4.92 -6.87 -21.05
CA ALA A 330 -4.08 -8.06 -20.87
C ALA A 330 -3.70 -8.68 -22.23
N LEU A 331 -4.68 -8.90 -23.12
CA LEU A 331 -4.44 -9.43 -24.47
C LEU A 331 -3.57 -8.49 -25.30
N VAL A 332 -3.85 -7.19 -25.27
CA VAL A 332 -3.05 -6.17 -25.96
C VAL A 332 -1.60 -6.21 -25.48
N ASN A 333 -1.36 -6.22 -24.16
CA ASN A 333 -0.02 -6.32 -23.60
C ASN A 333 0.69 -7.62 -24.04
N GLY A 334 -0.01 -8.76 -24.01
CA GLY A 334 0.51 -10.03 -24.49
C GLY A 334 0.92 -10.00 -25.97
N LEU A 335 0.03 -9.51 -26.83
CA LEU A 335 0.29 -9.33 -28.26
C LEU A 335 1.46 -8.40 -28.53
N CYS A 336 1.55 -7.28 -27.81
CA CYS A 336 2.66 -6.35 -27.89
C CYS A 336 4.00 -7.01 -27.53
N ARG A 337 4.03 -7.86 -26.49
CA ARG A 337 5.23 -8.61 -26.09
C ARG A 337 5.66 -9.61 -27.15
N VAL A 338 4.71 -10.32 -27.77
CA VAL A 338 5.00 -11.25 -28.87
C VAL A 338 5.35 -10.51 -30.18
N GLY A 339 4.87 -9.27 -30.34
CA GLY A 339 5.13 -8.43 -31.51
C GLY A 339 4.06 -8.51 -32.60
N GLN A 340 2.88 -9.06 -32.29
CA GLN A 340 1.77 -9.20 -33.24
C GLN A 340 0.91 -7.93 -33.29
N MET A 341 1.46 -6.85 -33.84
CA MET A 341 0.81 -5.53 -33.81
C MET A 341 -0.46 -5.43 -34.67
N ASP A 342 -0.61 -6.27 -35.70
CA ASP A 342 -1.84 -6.28 -36.50
C ASP A 342 -3.03 -6.87 -35.74
N ALA A 343 -2.79 -7.91 -34.94
CA ALA A 343 -3.79 -8.47 -34.04
C ALA A 343 -4.21 -7.43 -32.97
N VAL A 344 -3.28 -6.60 -32.48
CA VAL A 344 -3.61 -5.48 -31.56
C VAL A 344 -4.63 -4.54 -32.21
N LYS A 345 -4.43 -4.17 -33.49
CA LYS A 345 -5.36 -3.28 -34.21
C LYS A 345 -6.75 -3.88 -34.37
N ILE A 346 -6.84 -5.19 -34.63
CA ILE A 346 -8.13 -5.91 -34.74
C ILE A 346 -8.84 -5.89 -33.38
N LEU A 347 -8.13 -6.26 -32.33
CA LEU A 347 -8.68 -6.35 -30.98
C LEU A 347 -9.16 -4.97 -30.46
N LEU A 348 -8.49 -3.88 -30.82
CA LEU A 348 -8.94 -2.52 -30.48
C LEU A 348 -10.20 -2.09 -31.22
N LYS A 349 -10.38 -2.54 -32.46
CA LYS A 349 -11.63 -2.30 -33.21
C LYS A 349 -12.77 -3.09 -32.59
N GLU A 350 -12.54 -4.34 -32.23
CA GLU A 350 -13.51 -5.18 -31.52
C GLU A 350 -13.94 -4.55 -30.19
N MET A 351 -12.98 -4.13 -29.35
CA MET A 351 -13.24 -3.45 -28.09
C MET A 351 -14.15 -2.22 -28.25
N GLN A 352 -13.92 -1.42 -29.30
CA GLN A 352 -14.78 -0.27 -29.63
C GLN A 352 -16.17 -0.68 -30.13
N CYS A 353 -16.27 -1.74 -30.93
CA CYS A 353 -17.54 -2.28 -31.41
C CYS A 353 -18.38 -2.87 -30.27
N THR A 354 -17.74 -3.42 -29.23
CA THR A 354 -18.41 -3.87 -28.00
C THR A 354 -18.84 -2.73 -27.06
N GLY A 355 -18.63 -1.48 -27.47
CA GLY A 355 -19.02 -0.29 -26.69
C GLY A 355 -18.05 0.08 -25.56
N ILE A 356 -16.86 -0.53 -25.54
CA ILE A 356 -15.84 -0.25 -24.51
C ILE A 356 -14.88 0.79 -25.05
N TYR A 357 -14.95 2.00 -24.49
CA TYR A 357 -14.09 3.10 -24.91
C TYR A 357 -12.65 2.90 -24.43
N LEU A 358 -11.70 3.23 -25.29
CA LEU A 358 -10.29 3.29 -24.92
C LEU A 358 -10.09 4.35 -23.84
N ASN A 359 -9.48 3.95 -22.73
CA ASN A 359 -9.06 4.88 -21.69
C ASN A 359 -7.54 5.06 -21.75
N GLN A 360 -7.04 5.97 -20.92
CA GLN A 360 -5.63 6.28 -20.79
C GLN A 360 -4.73 5.06 -20.54
N VAL A 361 -5.18 4.10 -19.71
CA VAL A 361 -4.39 2.91 -19.36
C VAL A 361 -4.16 2.02 -20.59
N VAL A 362 -5.17 1.85 -21.43
CA VAL A 362 -5.06 1.06 -22.66
C VAL A 362 -4.10 1.71 -23.64
N PHE A 363 -4.20 3.03 -23.84
CA PHE A 363 -3.25 3.78 -24.66
C PHE A 363 -1.81 3.63 -24.18
N ASN A 364 -1.56 3.82 -22.88
CA ASN A 364 -0.24 3.65 -22.28
C ASN A 364 0.31 2.23 -22.49
N THR A 365 -0.54 1.21 -22.33
CA THR A 365 -0.13 -0.20 -22.52
C THR A 365 0.31 -0.48 -23.96
N ILE A 366 -0.44 0.02 -24.96
CA ILE A 366 -0.11 -0.18 -26.38
C ILE A 366 1.15 0.61 -26.75
N MET A 367 1.27 1.86 -26.30
CA MET A 367 2.45 2.70 -26.57
C MET A 367 3.72 2.04 -26.00
N ASP A 368 3.69 1.55 -24.77
CA ASP A 368 4.81 0.82 -24.17
C ASP A 368 5.16 -0.44 -24.97
N GLY A 369 4.14 -1.16 -25.44
CA GLY A 369 4.28 -2.29 -26.35
C GLY A 369 5.02 -1.96 -27.66
N TYR A 370 4.60 -0.91 -28.36
CA TYR A 370 5.26 -0.42 -29.57
C TYR A 370 6.70 0.03 -29.28
N CYS A 371 6.93 0.79 -28.21
CA CYS A 371 8.26 1.24 -27.81
C CYS A 371 9.21 0.08 -27.52
N LYS A 372 8.75 -0.98 -26.86
CA LYS A 372 9.56 -2.19 -26.57
C LYS A 372 9.96 -2.98 -27.82
N LYS A 373 9.19 -2.90 -28.89
CA LYS A 373 9.50 -3.52 -30.19
C LYS A 373 10.28 -2.59 -31.14
N GLY A 374 10.68 -1.40 -30.68
CA GLY A 374 11.39 -0.42 -31.49
C GLY A 374 10.50 0.36 -32.47
N ALA A 375 9.19 0.15 -32.47
CA ALA A 375 8.24 0.84 -33.33
C ALA A 375 7.74 2.15 -32.70
N VAL A 376 8.67 3.00 -32.26
CA VAL A 376 8.37 4.22 -31.48
C VAL A 376 7.53 5.23 -32.27
N ASP A 377 7.66 5.30 -33.60
CA ASP A 377 6.85 6.19 -34.43
C ASP A 377 5.36 5.84 -34.40
N GLU A 378 5.02 4.55 -34.34
CA GLU A 378 3.62 4.11 -34.16
C GLU A 378 3.10 4.44 -32.76
N ALA A 379 3.98 4.35 -31.74
CA ALA A 379 3.64 4.79 -30.39
C ALA A 379 3.35 6.31 -30.35
N SER A 380 4.17 7.13 -31.03
CA SER A 380 3.97 8.58 -31.13
C SER A 380 2.68 8.94 -31.90
N LYS A 381 2.37 8.25 -33.00
CA LYS A 381 1.08 8.42 -33.69
C LYS A 381 -0.10 8.10 -32.76
N LEU A 382 0.04 7.06 -31.94
CA LEU A 382 -0.99 6.66 -31.00
C LEU A 382 -1.15 7.68 -29.86
N PHE A 383 -0.05 8.28 -29.40
CA PHE A 383 -0.05 9.41 -28.48
C PHE A 383 -0.85 10.60 -29.06
N ASP A 384 -0.62 10.97 -30.31
CA ASP A 384 -1.38 12.05 -30.97
C ASP A 384 -2.88 11.72 -31.09
N VAL A 385 -3.22 10.46 -31.37
CA VAL A 385 -4.63 10.01 -31.42
C VAL A 385 -5.28 10.10 -30.04
N MET A 386 -4.56 9.77 -28.98
CA MET A 386 -5.03 9.90 -27.60
C MET A 386 -5.40 11.35 -27.29
N GLU A 387 -4.52 12.29 -27.61
CA GLU A 387 -4.76 13.72 -27.38
C GLU A 387 -5.91 14.27 -28.24
N LYS A 388 -5.98 13.88 -29.52
CA LYS A 388 -7.07 14.27 -30.44
C LYS A 388 -8.44 13.76 -29.99
N LYS A 389 -8.49 12.60 -29.31
CA LYS A 389 -9.72 12.07 -28.72
C LYS A 389 -10.12 12.74 -27.40
N GLY A 390 -9.36 13.75 -26.94
CA GLY A 390 -9.61 14.45 -25.69
C GLY A 390 -9.21 13.65 -24.44
N ILE A 391 -8.48 12.54 -24.61
CA ILE A 391 -7.98 11.74 -23.49
C ILE A 391 -6.66 12.38 -23.06
N LYS A 392 -6.64 12.98 -21.86
CA LYS A 392 -5.45 13.68 -21.35
C LYS A 392 -4.31 12.70 -21.09
N ALA A 393 -3.15 12.95 -21.68
CA ALA A 393 -1.91 12.24 -21.38
C ALA A 393 -1.46 12.49 -19.92
N ASP A 394 -0.97 11.46 -19.25
CA ASP A 394 -0.41 11.55 -17.89
C ASP A 394 1.11 11.40 -17.95
N VAL A 395 1.74 11.56 -16.79
CA VAL A 395 3.17 11.35 -16.60
C VAL A 395 3.67 10.03 -17.18
N PHE A 396 2.87 8.96 -17.14
CA PHE A 396 3.23 7.67 -17.72
C PHE A 396 3.26 7.72 -19.24
N SER A 397 2.26 8.34 -19.89
CA SER A 397 2.24 8.52 -21.35
C SER A 397 3.51 9.19 -21.86
N TYR A 398 3.94 10.28 -21.21
CA TYR A 398 5.17 11.00 -21.57
C TYR A 398 6.43 10.16 -21.35
N ASN A 399 6.55 9.51 -20.19
CA ASN A 399 7.73 8.70 -19.86
C ASN A 399 7.89 7.49 -20.79
N ILE A 400 6.79 6.88 -21.24
CA ILE A 400 6.82 5.76 -22.18
C ILE A 400 7.46 6.18 -23.51
N ILE A 401 6.95 7.26 -24.12
CA ILE A 401 7.46 7.74 -25.40
C ILE A 401 8.90 8.23 -25.26
N ALA A 402 9.21 8.98 -24.21
CA ALA A 402 10.58 9.45 -23.95
C ALA A 402 11.57 8.29 -23.80
N CYS A 403 11.23 7.26 -23.02
CA CYS A 403 12.06 6.07 -22.86
C CYS A 403 12.24 5.32 -24.18
N GLY A 404 11.17 5.17 -24.98
CA GLY A 404 11.23 4.58 -26.32
C GLY A 404 12.19 5.34 -27.24
N LEU A 405 12.07 6.67 -27.31
CA LEU A 405 12.94 7.53 -28.10
C LEU A 405 14.41 7.44 -27.65
N CYS A 406 14.67 7.42 -26.33
CA CYS A 406 16.01 7.22 -25.79
C CYS A 406 16.65 5.90 -26.22
N LYS A 407 15.86 4.82 -26.35
CA LYS A 407 16.37 3.50 -26.81
C LYS A 407 16.75 3.49 -28.29
N LEU A 408 16.09 4.30 -29.11
CA LEU A 408 16.44 4.49 -30.53
C LEU A 408 17.47 5.60 -30.75
N ASN A 409 18.11 6.09 -29.69
CA ASN A 409 19.06 7.20 -29.72
C ASN A 409 18.49 8.52 -30.31
N ARG A 410 17.17 8.71 -30.25
CA ARG A 410 16.47 9.95 -30.66
C ARG A 410 16.37 10.93 -29.49
N ILE A 411 17.53 11.29 -28.95
CA ILE A 411 17.68 12.01 -27.67
C ILE A 411 16.98 13.38 -27.67
N SER A 412 17.11 14.14 -28.77
CA SER A 412 16.49 15.46 -28.89
C SER A 412 14.96 15.42 -28.79
N GLU A 413 14.32 14.44 -29.43
CA GLU A 413 12.87 14.27 -29.37
C GLU A 413 12.40 13.83 -27.98
N ALA A 414 13.15 12.93 -27.32
CA ALA A 414 12.87 12.50 -25.95
C ALA A 414 12.93 13.67 -24.96
N LYS A 415 13.87 14.59 -25.16
CA LYS A 415 14.00 15.80 -24.35
C LYS A 415 12.82 16.76 -24.58
N THR A 416 12.46 17.00 -25.84
CA THR A 416 11.33 17.87 -26.19
C THR A 416 10.02 17.38 -25.60
N ILE A 417 9.75 16.07 -25.66
CA ILE A 417 8.48 15.54 -25.12
C ILE A 417 8.40 15.68 -23.59
N LEU A 418 9.50 15.44 -22.86
CA LEU A 418 9.54 15.61 -21.40
C LEU A 418 9.42 17.07 -20.97
N LEU A 419 10.06 18.00 -21.70
CA LEU A 419 9.94 19.43 -21.42
C LEU A 419 8.54 19.98 -21.71
N SER A 420 7.82 19.37 -22.66
CA SER A 420 6.43 19.76 -22.98
C SER A 420 5.42 19.49 -21.86
N MET A 421 5.75 18.62 -20.89
CA MET A 421 4.88 18.29 -19.76
C MET A 421 4.46 19.51 -18.94
N GLY A 422 5.39 20.45 -18.73
CA GLY A 422 5.15 21.66 -17.96
C GLY A 422 4.12 22.60 -18.60
N GLY A 423 4.02 22.61 -19.94
CA GLY A 423 3.02 23.41 -20.66
C GLY A 423 1.63 22.76 -20.71
N LYS A 424 1.49 21.52 -20.25
CA LYS A 424 0.26 20.73 -20.27
C LYS A 424 -0.25 20.39 -18.87
N ASP A 425 0.23 21.09 -17.85
CA ASP A 425 -0.09 20.89 -16.43
C ASP A 425 0.16 19.45 -15.93
N VAL A 426 1.10 18.73 -16.55
CA VAL A 426 1.51 17.39 -16.12
C VAL A 426 2.76 17.52 -15.25
N VAL A 427 2.65 17.17 -13.97
CA VAL A 427 3.77 17.24 -13.02
C VAL A 427 4.76 16.09 -13.26
N PRO A 428 6.04 16.36 -13.58
CA PRO A 428 7.05 15.32 -13.73
C PRO A 428 7.28 14.57 -12.41
N ASN A 429 7.41 13.24 -12.49
CA ASN A 429 7.69 12.39 -11.34
C ASN A 429 9.16 11.93 -11.34
N CYS A 430 9.52 11.09 -10.37
CA CYS A 430 10.88 10.54 -10.25
C CYS A 430 11.40 9.96 -11.57
N VAL A 431 10.59 9.15 -12.26
CA VAL A 431 10.95 8.53 -13.55
C VAL A 431 11.21 9.59 -14.63
N SER A 432 10.39 10.64 -14.72
CA SER A 432 10.59 11.72 -15.70
C SER A 432 11.93 12.43 -15.51
N PHE A 433 12.29 12.73 -14.25
CA PHE A 433 13.58 13.33 -13.92
C PHE A 433 14.75 12.38 -14.20
N THR A 434 14.60 11.09 -13.86
CA THR A 434 15.61 10.07 -14.19
C THR A 434 15.87 9.98 -15.69
N ILE A 435 14.83 10.02 -16.53
CA ILE A 435 14.99 10.01 -17.99
C ILE A 435 15.69 11.28 -18.48
N LEU A 436 15.35 12.46 -17.95
CA LEU A 436 16.06 13.71 -18.28
C LEU A 436 17.54 13.66 -17.89
N ILE A 437 17.87 13.09 -16.74
CA ILE A 437 19.24 12.87 -16.28
C ILE A 437 19.99 11.95 -17.25
N ASP A 438 19.40 10.80 -17.60
CA ASP A 438 19.97 9.85 -18.58
C ASP A 438 20.18 10.51 -19.96
N ILE A 439 19.22 11.33 -20.42
CA ILE A 439 19.33 12.13 -21.65
C ILE A 439 20.56 13.03 -21.60
N HIS A 440 20.74 13.80 -20.52
CA HIS A 440 21.88 14.70 -20.40
C HIS A 440 23.22 13.95 -20.26
N CYS A 441 23.23 12.80 -19.59
CA CYS A 441 24.40 11.92 -19.55
C CYS A 441 24.76 11.41 -20.95
N LYS A 442 23.78 10.98 -21.76
CA LYS A 442 23.98 10.55 -23.16
C LYS A 442 24.41 11.68 -24.09
N GLU A 443 24.00 12.92 -23.83
CA GLU A 443 24.51 14.12 -24.51
C GLU A 443 25.94 14.49 -24.07
N GLY A 444 26.52 13.83 -23.06
CA GLY A 444 27.80 14.19 -22.44
C GLY A 444 27.73 15.40 -21.50
N ASN A 445 26.55 15.96 -21.28
CA ASN A 445 26.29 17.16 -20.49
C ASN A 445 26.08 16.83 -19.00
N ILE A 446 27.09 16.24 -18.36
CA ILE A 446 27.01 15.79 -16.96
C ILE A 446 26.69 16.93 -15.97
N ALA A 447 27.19 18.14 -16.21
CA ALA A 447 26.89 19.31 -15.38
C ALA A 447 25.38 19.62 -15.35
N GLU A 448 24.71 19.45 -16.48
CA GLU A 448 23.27 19.64 -16.60
C GLU A 448 22.50 18.49 -15.95
N ALA A 449 22.96 17.24 -16.10
CA ALA A 449 22.40 16.09 -15.39
C ALA A 449 22.41 16.30 -13.86
N MET A 450 23.51 16.82 -13.31
CA MET A 450 23.61 17.18 -11.89
C MET A 450 22.71 18.36 -11.50
N ARG A 451 22.46 19.32 -12.40
CA ARG A 451 21.50 20.40 -12.18
C ARG A 451 20.07 19.85 -12.07
N VAL A 452 19.69 18.94 -12.98
CA VAL A 452 18.38 18.28 -12.97
C VAL A 452 18.18 17.45 -11.69
N LEU A 453 19.22 16.76 -11.21
CA LEU A 453 19.17 16.06 -9.91
C LEU A 453 18.86 17.01 -8.74
N ARG A 454 19.54 18.17 -8.68
CA ARG A 454 19.29 19.17 -7.63
C ARG A 454 17.88 19.75 -7.73
N ASP A 455 17.38 19.96 -8.94
CA ASP A 455 16.03 20.51 -9.16
C ASP A 455 14.94 19.50 -8.79
N MET A 456 15.18 18.21 -9.04
CA MET A 456 14.34 17.10 -8.58
C MET A 456 14.20 17.12 -7.05
N GLU A 457 15.31 17.26 -6.32
CA GLU A 457 15.33 17.32 -4.85
C GLU A 457 14.63 18.57 -4.30
N LYS A 458 14.88 19.75 -4.91
CA LYS A 458 14.22 21.01 -4.52
C LYS A 458 12.69 20.93 -4.67
N LYS A 459 12.20 20.15 -5.64
CA LYS A 459 10.77 19.92 -5.86
C LYS A 459 10.19 18.85 -4.93
N GLY A 460 10.97 18.32 -3.99
CA GLY A 460 10.53 17.29 -3.04
C GLY A 460 10.43 15.89 -3.64
N VAL A 461 10.94 15.67 -4.86
CA VAL A 461 10.96 14.36 -5.50
C VAL A 461 12.26 13.66 -5.10
N GLN A 462 12.16 12.53 -4.39
CA GLN A 462 13.33 11.82 -3.89
C GLN A 462 14.01 11.00 -5.00
N PRO A 463 15.32 11.17 -5.23
CA PRO A 463 16.10 10.30 -6.11
C PRO A 463 16.10 8.86 -5.59
N ASN A 464 16.05 7.90 -6.51
CA ASN A 464 16.11 6.47 -6.21
C ASN A 464 17.39 5.84 -6.80
N VAL A 465 17.56 4.53 -6.59
CA VAL A 465 18.70 3.76 -7.14
C VAL A 465 18.87 3.92 -8.65
N VAL A 466 17.78 3.93 -9.42
CA VAL A 466 17.81 4.10 -10.88
C VAL A 466 18.35 5.48 -11.27
N THR A 467 18.02 6.52 -10.50
CA THR A 467 18.49 7.89 -10.75
C THR A 467 19.99 8.02 -10.57
N TYR A 468 20.53 7.44 -9.49
CA TYR A 468 21.97 7.40 -9.25
C TYR A 468 22.71 6.51 -10.25
N ASN A 469 22.14 5.36 -10.59
CA ASN A 469 22.68 4.47 -11.61
C ASN A 469 22.81 5.14 -12.98
N ALA A 470 21.87 6.01 -13.38
CA ALA A 470 21.97 6.78 -14.62
C ALA A 470 23.16 7.76 -14.61
N LEU A 471 23.42 8.42 -13.49
CA LEU A 471 24.59 9.31 -13.33
C LEU A 471 25.90 8.52 -13.34
N ILE A 472 25.95 7.42 -12.60
CA ILE A 472 27.12 6.52 -12.54
C ILE A 472 27.47 6.01 -13.94
N ASP A 473 26.49 5.46 -14.67
CA ASP A 473 26.67 5.01 -16.05
C ASP A 473 27.13 6.15 -16.97
N GLY A 474 26.59 7.36 -16.80
CA GLY A 474 27.02 8.56 -17.52
C GLY A 474 28.50 8.91 -17.30
N TYR A 475 28.96 8.93 -16.04
CA TYR A 475 30.36 9.16 -15.69
C TYR A 475 31.27 8.04 -16.21
N CYS A 476 30.86 6.78 -16.04
CA CYS A 476 31.59 5.61 -16.55
C CYS A 476 31.78 5.66 -18.07
N LYS A 477 30.75 6.01 -18.84
CA LYS A 477 30.83 6.15 -20.30
C LYS A 477 31.71 7.29 -20.76
N LYS A 478 31.90 8.32 -19.92
CA LYS A 478 32.81 9.43 -20.17
C LYS A 478 34.26 9.10 -19.76
N GLY A 479 34.50 7.98 -19.08
CA GLY A 479 35.79 7.59 -18.53
C GLY A 479 36.16 8.29 -17.21
N GLU A 480 35.23 9.04 -16.63
CA GLU A 480 35.39 9.77 -15.36
C GLU A 480 35.11 8.85 -14.17
N MET A 481 35.96 7.84 -13.98
CA MET A 481 35.71 6.74 -13.05
C MET A 481 35.75 7.17 -11.57
N LYS A 482 36.56 8.17 -11.24
CA LYS A 482 36.67 8.70 -9.86
C LYS A 482 35.34 9.32 -9.44
N GLU A 483 34.78 10.16 -10.30
CA GLU A 483 33.49 10.82 -10.10
C GLU A 483 32.36 9.80 -10.04
N ALA A 484 32.40 8.74 -10.85
CA ALA A 484 31.42 7.65 -10.78
C ALA A 484 31.41 6.97 -9.39
N CYS A 485 32.59 6.68 -8.82
CA CYS A 485 32.72 6.16 -7.45
C CYS A 485 32.23 7.17 -6.39
N GLU A 486 32.53 8.47 -6.56
CA GLU A 486 32.03 9.51 -5.66
C GLU A 486 30.48 9.58 -5.65
N ILE A 487 29.83 9.36 -6.80
CA ILE A 487 28.36 9.30 -6.88
C ILE A 487 27.81 8.08 -6.12
N LYS A 488 28.47 6.91 -6.19
CA LYS A 488 28.13 5.74 -5.35
C LYS A 488 28.21 6.08 -3.85
N ASP A 489 29.28 6.76 -3.43
CA ASP A 489 29.43 7.16 -2.02
C ASP A 489 28.34 8.15 -1.57
N VAL A 490 27.93 9.07 -2.44
CA VAL A 490 26.82 10.00 -2.18
C VAL A 490 25.49 9.24 -2.03
N MET A 491 25.25 8.25 -2.90
CA MET A 491 24.06 7.38 -2.83
C MET A 491 24.00 6.62 -1.50
N GLU A 492 25.12 6.05 -1.05
CA GLU A 492 25.22 5.35 0.24
C GLU A 492 25.00 6.28 1.44
N LYS A 493 25.59 7.49 1.41
CA LYS A 493 25.37 8.52 2.45
C LYS A 493 23.90 8.91 2.60
N LYS A 494 23.13 8.81 1.52
CA LYS A 494 21.67 9.03 1.51
C LYS A 494 20.85 7.80 1.88
N ARG A 495 21.50 6.72 2.33
CA ARG A 495 20.87 5.44 2.70
C ARG A 495 20.13 4.77 1.54
N ILE A 496 20.54 5.06 0.30
CA ILE A 496 20.07 4.35 -0.88
C ILE A 496 21.09 3.24 -1.14
N VAL A 497 20.65 1.98 -1.09
CA VAL A 497 21.54 0.82 -1.18
C VAL A 497 21.91 0.57 -2.65
N PRO A 498 23.22 0.55 -3.01
CA PRO A 498 23.67 0.14 -4.34
C PRO A 498 23.19 -1.25 -4.71
N ASP A 499 22.74 -1.43 -5.94
CA ASP A 499 22.24 -2.71 -6.45
C ASP A 499 23.26 -3.39 -7.39
N VAL A 500 22.90 -4.57 -7.88
CA VAL A 500 23.69 -5.33 -8.87
C VAL A 500 24.04 -4.48 -10.09
N TYR A 501 23.12 -3.60 -10.52
CA TYR A 501 23.33 -2.74 -11.68
C TYR A 501 24.35 -1.63 -11.38
N THR A 502 24.34 -1.05 -10.18
CA THR A 502 25.34 -0.07 -9.74
C THR A 502 26.76 -0.64 -9.88
N TYR A 503 27.01 -1.81 -9.31
CA TYR A 503 28.32 -2.46 -9.38
C TYR A 503 28.69 -2.87 -10.80
N THR A 504 27.76 -3.49 -11.53
CA THR A 504 28.00 -3.89 -12.93
C THR A 504 28.36 -2.68 -13.81
N SER A 505 27.74 -1.51 -13.59
CA SER A 505 28.05 -0.29 -14.34
C SER A 505 29.45 0.25 -14.02
N LEU A 506 29.82 0.31 -12.73
CA LEU A 506 31.15 0.74 -12.29
C LEU A 506 32.26 -0.21 -12.77
N MET A 507 32.00 -1.52 -12.73
CA MET A 507 32.92 -2.53 -13.25
C MET A 507 33.11 -2.38 -14.76
N HIS A 508 32.01 -2.25 -15.52
CA HIS A 508 32.07 -1.98 -16.95
C HIS A 508 32.87 -0.70 -17.27
N GLY A 509 32.64 0.38 -16.50
CA GLY A 509 33.41 1.62 -16.61
C GLY A 509 34.91 1.42 -16.39
N ASN A 510 35.30 0.71 -15.33
CA ASN A 510 36.71 0.39 -15.08
C ASN A 510 37.33 -0.42 -16.21
N PHE A 511 36.59 -1.37 -16.79
CA PHE A 511 37.08 -2.17 -17.92
C PHE A 511 37.24 -1.36 -19.21
N ILE A 512 36.37 -0.38 -19.49
CA ILE A 512 36.55 0.54 -20.62
C ILE A 512 37.84 1.35 -20.46
N VAL A 513 38.16 1.78 -19.24
CA VAL A 513 39.36 2.57 -18.93
C VAL A 513 40.63 1.69 -18.87
N GLY A 514 40.48 0.37 -18.75
CA GLY A 514 41.58 -0.60 -18.65
C GLY A 514 42.03 -0.91 -17.22
N ASN A 515 41.28 -0.49 -16.21
CA ASN A 515 41.60 -0.71 -14.79
C ASN A 515 40.98 -2.01 -14.26
N VAL A 516 41.47 -3.17 -14.73
CA VAL A 516 40.84 -4.47 -14.42
C VAL A 516 40.87 -4.80 -12.92
N ASP A 517 41.94 -4.45 -12.22
CA ASP A 517 42.07 -4.69 -10.77
C ASP A 517 41.03 -3.94 -9.93
N ASP A 518 40.68 -2.72 -10.30
CA ASP A 518 39.63 -1.97 -9.60
C ASP A 518 38.23 -2.54 -9.91
N GLY A 519 38.03 -3.06 -11.13
CA GLY A 519 36.85 -3.86 -11.47
C GLY A 519 36.71 -5.14 -10.64
N LEU A 520 37.81 -5.85 -10.39
CA LEU A 520 37.85 -7.02 -9.50
C LEU A 520 37.53 -6.67 -8.05
N LYS A 521 38.06 -5.56 -7.53
CA LYS A 521 37.73 -5.08 -6.17
C LYS A 521 36.24 -4.80 -6.03
N LEU A 522 35.62 -4.16 -7.04
CA LEU A 522 34.18 -3.90 -7.06
C LEU A 522 33.35 -5.20 -7.10
N PHE A 523 33.80 -6.21 -7.83
CA PHE A 523 33.16 -7.54 -7.82
C PHE A 523 33.20 -8.19 -6.43
N GLN A 524 34.36 -8.15 -5.77
CA GLN A 524 34.51 -8.68 -4.41
C GLN A 524 33.66 -7.91 -3.39
N GLU A 525 33.59 -6.58 -3.49
CA GLU A 525 32.73 -5.75 -2.65
C GLU A 525 31.25 -6.11 -2.83
N MET A 526 30.81 -6.33 -4.07
CA MET A 526 29.45 -6.73 -4.40
C MET A 526 29.09 -8.06 -3.72
N VAL A 527 29.96 -9.07 -3.81
CA VAL A 527 29.76 -10.38 -3.16
C VAL A 527 29.77 -10.25 -1.64
N ALA A 528 30.68 -9.47 -1.07
CA ALA A 528 30.75 -9.23 0.39
C ALA A 528 29.49 -8.57 0.95
N ARG A 529 28.76 -7.80 0.12
CA ARG A 529 27.47 -7.19 0.47
C ARG A 529 26.26 -8.11 0.26
N SER A 530 26.49 -9.40 0.00
CA SER A 530 25.43 -10.39 -0.26
C SER A 530 24.57 -10.05 -1.49
N LEU A 531 25.11 -9.31 -2.46
CA LEU A 531 24.47 -9.10 -3.75
C LEU A 531 24.89 -10.24 -4.69
N SER A 532 23.94 -11.00 -5.19
CA SER A 532 24.21 -12.12 -6.10
C SER A 532 24.60 -11.60 -7.49
N PRO A 533 25.83 -11.87 -7.99
CA PRO A 533 26.21 -11.54 -9.35
C PRO A 533 25.34 -12.31 -10.35
N ASN A 534 24.95 -11.65 -11.43
CA ASN A 534 24.15 -12.28 -12.48
C ASN A 534 25.06 -12.76 -13.64
N LEU A 535 24.46 -13.44 -14.63
CA LEU A 535 25.17 -13.94 -15.80
C LEU A 535 25.96 -12.83 -16.53
N ILE A 536 25.40 -11.62 -16.62
CA ILE A 536 26.04 -10.47 -17.27
C ILE A 536 27.29 -10.05 -16.50
N THR A 537 27.22 -9.98 -15.17
CA THR A 537 28.36 -9.64 -14.31
C THR A 537 29.50 -10.64 -14.48
N TYR A 538 29.23 -11.95 -14.39
CA TYR A 538 30.26 -12.99 -14.61
C TYR A 538 30.82 -12.96 -16.03
N SER A 539 29.96 -12.89 -17.05
CA SER A 539 30.40 -12.84 -18.44
C SER A 539 31.32 -11.65 -18.72
N MET A 540 31.00 -10.48 -18.15
CA MET A 540 31.81 -9.29 -18.29
C MET A 540 33.17 -9.43 -17.59
N MET A 541 33.21 -10.01 -16.39
CA MET A 541 34.46 -10.27 -15.66
C MET A 541 35.39 -11.21 -16.44
N ILE A 542 34.85 -12.36 -16.82
CA ILE A 542 35.59 -13.41 -17.52
C ILE A 542 36.12 -12.86 -18.85
N SER A 543 35.28 -12.16 -19.63
CA SER A 543 35.70 -11.59 -20.92
C SER A 543 36.84 -10.59 -20.78
N ASN A 544 36.81 -9.72 -19.77
CA ASN A 544 37.87 -8.73 -19.57
C ASN A 544 39.16 -9.34 -19.02
N LEU A 545 39.08 -10.29 -18.08
CA LEU A 545 40.25 -11.03 -17.59
C LEU A 545 40.93 -11.83 -18.71
N SER A 546 40.14 -12.48 -19.58
CA SER A 546 40.65 -13.16 -20.77
C SER A 546 41.37 -12.20 -21.72
N LYS A 547 40.84 -10.98 -21.94
CA LYS A 547 41.47 -9.96 -22.79
C LYS A 547 42.76 -9.40 -22.19
N GLU A 548 42.88 -9.36 -20.87
CA GLU A 548 44.09 -8.93 -20.17
C GLU A 548 45.15 -10.05 -20.06
N GLY A 549 44.81 -11.28 -20.45
CA GLY A 549 45.70 -12.45 -20.36
C GLY A 549 45.74 -13.13 -18.99
N ARG A 550 44.76 -12.85 -18.12
CA ARG A 550 44.63 -13.45 -16.78
C ARG A 550 43.73 -14.69 -16.80
N SER A 551 44.07 -15.66 -17.66
CA SER A 551 43.23 -16.83 -17.93
C SER A 551 42.89 -17.64 -16.68
N ASP A 552 43.84 -17.82 -15.76
CA ASP A 552 43.61 -18.56 -14.51
C ASP A 552 42.48 -17.96 -13.64
N GLU A 553 42.37 -16.64 -13.58
CA GLU A 553 41.30 -15.94 -12.86
C GLU A 553 39.97 -16.03 -13.59
N ALA A 554 40.00 -15.94 -14.93
CA ALA A 554 38.82 -16.10 -15.77
C ALA A 554 38.20 -17.50 -15.62
N PHE A 555 39.02 -18.56 -15.58
CA PHE A 555 38.55 -19.93 -15.36
C PHE A 555 37.99 -20.14 -13.95
N ARG A 556 38.61 -19.56 -12.92
CA ARG A 556 38.05 -19.62 -11.55
C ARG A 556 36.65 -19.01 -11.46
N LEU A 557 36.44 -17.84 -12.06
CA LEU A 557 35.12 -17.20 -12.08
C LEU A 557 34.11 -17.98 -12.93
N TYR A 558 34.55 -18.66 -13.98
CA TYR A 558 33.69 -19.55 -14.77
C TYR A 558 33.20 -20.75 -13.97
N ASP A 559 34.09 -21.38 -13.19
CA ASP A 559 33.72 -22.50 -12.31
C ASP A 559 32.76 -22.03 -11.19
N GLU A 560 33.02 -20.86 -10.59
CA GLU A 560 32.12 -20.24 -9.62
C GLU A 560 30.72 -19.99 -10.21
N MET A 561 30.65 -19.44 -11.42
CA MET A 561 29.39 -19.18 -12.13
C MET A 561 28.57 -20.47 -12.32
N LYS A 562 29.22 -21.59 -12.65
CA LYS A 562 28.56 -22.90 -12.78
C LYS A 562 28.06 -23.44 -11.44
N MET A 563 28.83 -23.26 -10.37
CA MET A 563 28.42 -23.69 -9.02
C MET A 563 27.19 -22.93 -8.52
N VAL A 564 27.01 -21.68 -8.94
CA VAL A 564 25.81 -20.87 -8.66
C VAL A 564 24.60 -21.26 -9.53
N GLY A 565 24.78 -22.19 -10.49
CA GLY A 565 23.72 -22.70 -11.36
C GLY A 565 23.41 -21.81 -12.57
N LEU A 566 24.29 -20.87 -12.90
CA LEU A 566 24.16 -20.01 -14.08
C LEU A 566 24.69 -20.75 -15.32
N VAL A 567 23.94 -20.69 -16.41
CA VAL A 567 24.31 -21.31 -17.69
C VAL A 567 25.08 -20.28 -18.54
N PRO A 568 26.33 -20.57 -18.95
CA PRO A 568 27.10 -19.70 -19.84
C PRO A 568 26.37 -19.50 -21.19
N ASP A 569 26.48 -18.30 -21.76
CA ASP A 569 26.03 -18.05 -23.13
C ASP A 569 27.12 -18.37 -24.17
N ASP A 570 26.73 -18.49 -25.44
CA ASP A 570 27.64 -18.85 -26.55
C ASP A 570 28.78 -17.83 -26.74
N ALA A 571 28.54 -16.56 -26.37
CA ALA A 571 29.51 -15.48 -26.44
C ALA A 571 30.65 -15.66 -25.41
N LEU A 572 30.30 -16.11 -24.21
CA LEU A 572 31.27 -16.39 -23.15
C LEU A 572 32.18 -17.57 -23.51
N TYR A 573 31.63 -18.65 -24.09
CA TYR A 573 32.42 -19.78 -24.58
C TYR A 573 33.44 -19.37 -25.65
N THR A 574 33.00 -18.58 -26.63
CA THR A 574 33.86 -18.09 -27.71
C THR A 574 35.02 -17.25 -27.17
N THR A 575 34.75 -16.42 -26.16
CA THR A 575 35.76 -15.56 -25.53
C THR A 575 36.81 -16.38 -24.74
N LEU A 576 36.38 -17.37 -23.97
CA LEU A 576 37.28 -18.27 -23.23
C LEU A 576 38.17 -19.10 -24.16
N VAL A 577 37.61 -19.62 -25.26
CA VAL A 577 38.38 -20.37 -26.27
C VAL A 577 39.39 -19.48 -26.99
N GLY A 578 39.04 -18.21 -27.24
CA GLY A 578 39.96 -17.22 -27.80
C GLY A 578 41.18 -16.96 -26.90
N SER A 579 40.98 -16.83 -25.58
CA SER A 579 42.10 -16.63 -24.64
C SER A 579 43.09 -17.78 -24.58
N LEU A 580 42.65 -19.02 -24.80
CA LEU A 580 43.52 -20.20 -24.83
C LEU A 580 44.47 -20.23 -26.04
N HIS A 581 44.13 -19.52 -27.12
CA HIS A 581 44.97 -19.46 -28.33
C HIS A 581 46.01 -18.33 -28.27
N THR A 582 45.79 -17.32 -27.43
CA THR A 582 46.75 -16.22 -27.20
C THR A 582 47.91 -16.58 -26.27
N GLU A 583 47.82 -17.67 -25.52
CA GLU A 583 48.92 -18.14 -24.63
C GLU A 583 49.99 -19.01 -25.34
N VAL A 584 49.84 -19.28 -26.65
CA VAL A 584 50.70 -20.24 -27.40
C VAL A 584 51.60 -19.56 -28.46
N LEU A 585 51.83 -18.25 -28.38
CA LEU A 585 52.82 -17.52 -29.21
C LEU A 585 53.72 -16.68 -28.32
#